data_AF-A0A372GQ74-F1
#
_entry.id   AF-A0A372GQ74-F1
#
_cell.length_a   1.000
_cell.length_b   1.000
_cell.length_c   1.000
_cell.angle_alpha   90.00
_cell.angle_beta   90.00
_cell.angle_gamma   90.00
#
_symmetry.space_group_name_H-M   'P 1'
#
loop_
_entity.id
_entity.type
_entity.pdbx_description
1 polymer ?
#
loop_
_entity_poly.entity_id
_entity_poly.type
_entity_poly.pdbx_seq_one_letter_code
_entity_poly.pdbx_strand_id
1 'polypeptide(L)'
;MEADPRETRLRERLEMIRTRSAKSSSWRTSTRYLSRLMNRNGFVPIKTQLSREDLAFLSGAREEVLTFADLGVRLLDLHRPQEAGGISSDPGNPIRRCRACMSRWPCPTFRAMAETLDP
;
A
#
# COMPACT_ATOMS: atom_id res chain seq x y z
N MET A 1 -27.63 -0.44 13.08
CA MET A 1 -26.29 -0.26 13.69
C MET A 1 -25.63 0.86 12.92
N GLU A 2 -25.45 2.02 13.55
CA GLU A 2 -24.86 3.20 12.92
C GLU A 2 -23.36 2.93 12.66
N ALA A 3 -22.86 3.27 11.47
CA ALA A 3 -21.45 3.05 11.12
C ALA A 3 -20.55 3.95 11.99
N ASP A 4 -19.38 3.43 12.40
CA ASP A 4 -18.40 4.24 13.14
C ASP A 4 -18.01 5.46 12.28
N PRO A 5 -18.22 6.71 12.76
CA PRO A 5 -17.86 7.91 12.02
C PRO A 5 -16.37 7.95 11.61
N ARG A 6 -15.49 7.25 12.34
CA ARG A 6 -14.06 7.11 11.98
C ARG A 6 -13.88 6.21 10.77
N GLU A 7 -14.64 5.12 10.68
CA GLU A 7 -14.63 4.20 9.54
C GLU A 7 -15.08 4.93 8.27
N THR A 8 -16.19 5.68 8.36
CA THR A 8 -16.72 6.45 7.23
C THR A 8 -15.69 7.45 6.70
N ARG A 9 -15.08 8.25 7.60
CA ARG A 9 -14.04 9.22 7.20
C ARG A 9 -12.81 8.55 6.57
N LEU A 10 -12.38 7.41 7.11
CA LEU A 10 -11.27 6.66 6.55
C LEU A 10 -11.59 6.16 5.13
N ARG A 11 -12.79 5.59 4.95
CA ARG A 11 -13.25 5.10 3.65
C ARG A 11 -13.33 6.21 2.60
N GLU A 12 -13.94 7.35 2.96
CA GLU A 12 -14.01 8.52 2.08
C GLU A 12 -12.61 9.02 1.70
N ARG A 13 -11.67 9.06 2.65
CA ARG A 13 -10.30 9.46 2.38
C ARG A 13 -9.61 8.51 1.40
N LEU A 14 -9.76 7.20 1.58
CA LEU A 14 -9.18 6.19 0.70
C LEU A 14 -9.76 6.28 -0.71
N GLU A 15 -11.08 6.46 -0.86
CA GLU A 15 -11.70 6.57 -2.18
C GLU A 15 -11.38 7.89 -2.90
N MET A 16 -11.18 8.97 -2.15
CA MET A 16 -10.68 10.22 -2.70
C MET A 16 -9.25 10.07 -3.25
N ILE A 17 -8.38 9.36 -2.54
CA ILE A 17 -7.02 9.06 -3.02
C ILE A 17 -7.10 8.19 -4.28
N ARG A 18 -7.87 7.09 -4.23
CA ARG A 18 -8.07 6.19 -5.37
C ARG A 18 -8.59 6.94 -6.61
N THR A 19 -9.61 7.77 -6.45
CA THR A 19 -10.22 8.53 -7.55
C THR A 19 -9.23 9.52 -8.17
N ARG A 20 -8.44 10.24 -7.36
CA ARG A 20 -7.42 11.17 -7.85
C ARG A 20 -6.32 10.43 -8.60
N SER A 21 -5.80 9.34 -8.04
CA SER A 21 -4.78 8.50 -8.68
C SER A 21 -5.27 7.92 -10.02
N ALA A 22 -6.51 7.42 -10.07
CA ALA A 22 -7.07 6.84 -11.29
C ALA A 22 -7.31 7.85 -12.42
N LYS A 23 -7.58 9.12 -12.08
CA LYS A 23 -7.78 10.20 -13.06
C LYS A 23 -6.48 10.84 -13.55
N SER A 24 -5.38 10.67 -12.82
CA SER A 24 -4.08 11.19 -13.22
C SER A 24 -3.51 10.44 -14.43
N SER A 25 -2.78 11.16 -15.27
CA SER A 25 -2.10 10.55 -16.41
C SER A 25 -1.02 9.59 -15.93
N SER A 26 -0.79 8.47 -16.64
CA SER A 26 0.35 7.59 -16.33
C SER A 26 1.64 8.17 -16.89
N TRP A 27 2.63 8.37 -16.02
CA TRP A 27 3.94 8.89 -16.42
C TRP A 27 4.95 7.79 -16.77
N ARG A 28 4.58 6.51 -16.71
CA ARG A 28 5.52 5.37 -16.84
C ARG A 28 6.35 5.41 -18.13
N THR A 29 5.73 5.77 -19.25
CA THR A 29 6.42 5.89 -20.54
C THR A 29 7.31 7.13 -20.57
N SER A 30 6.78 8.26 -20.09
CA SER A 30 7.50 9.54 -20.02
C SER A 30 8.73 9.46 -19.12
N THR A 31 8.63 8.85 -17.94
CA THR A 31 9.75 8.72 -16.99
C THR A 31 10.87 7.84 -17.54
N ARG A 32 10.56 6.80 -18.32
CA ARG A 32 11.57 5.99 -19.01
C ARG A 32 12.35 6.78 -20.06
N TYR A 33 11.69 7.70 -20.75
CA TYR A 33 12.36 8.60 -21.69
C TYR A 33 13.18 9.66 -20.96
N LEU A 34 12.58 10.32 -19.97
CA LEU A 34 13.20 11.39 -19.19
C LEU A 34 14.43 10.91 -18.43
N SER A 35 14.44 9.68 -17.90
CA SER A 35 15.62 9.14 -17.21
C SER A 35 16.87 9.08 -18.09
N ARG A 36 16.71 8.97 -19.41
CA ARG A 36 17.83 9.01 -20.37
C ARG A 36 18.37 10.42 -20.62
N LEU A 37 17.62 11.45 -20.20
CA LEU A 37 17.97 12.86 -20.37
C LEU A 37 18.57 13.47 -19.09
N MET A 38 18.85 12.66 -18.06
CA MET A 38 19.46 13.14 -16.82
C MET A 38 20.81 13.79 -17.10
N ASN A 39 20.98 15.03 -16.64
CA ASN A 39 22.27 15.69 -16.66
C ASN A 39 23.20 15.09 -15.59
N ARG A 40 24.48 15.48 -15.61
CA ARG A 40 25.49 15.00 -14.65
C ARG A 40 25.17 15.32 -13.18
N ASN A 41 24.28 16.27 -12.94
CA ASN A 41 23.84 16.66 -11.60
C ASN A 41 22.60 15.89 -11.14
N GLY A 42 22.07 14.96 -11.96
CA GLY A 42 20.90 14.13 -11.62
C GLY A 42 19.55 14.79 -11.88
N PHE A 43 19.51 15.91 -12.63
CA PHE A 43 18.27 16.63 -12.91
C PHE A 43 17.86 16.50 -14.39
N VAL A 44 16.54 16.51 -14.63
CA VAL A 44 15.94 16.63 -15.96
C VAL A 44 14.95 17.80 -15.92
N PRO A 45 15.18 18.89 -16.67
CA PRO A 45 14.18 19.94 -16.78
C PRO A 45 13.01 19.43 -17.64
N ILE A 46 11.82 19.30 -17.04
CA ILE A 46 10.62 18.86 -17.74
C ILE A 46 9.79 20.09 -18.09
N LYS A 47 9.56 20.32 -19.39
CA LYS A 47 8.52 21.23 -19.88
C LYS A 47 7.38 20.37 -20.40
N THR A 48 6.34 20.18 -19.60
CA THR A 48 5.16 19.40 -19.97
C THR A 48 3.90 20.15 -19.61
N GLN A 49 2.83 19.96 -20.39
CA GLN A 49 1.50 20.40 -20.01
C GLN A 49 0.94 19.43 -18.98
N LEU A 50 0.44 19.96 -17.86
CA LEU A 50 -0.22 19.18 -16.81
C LEU A 50 -1.68 19.59 -16.74
N SER A 51 -2.56 18.60 -16.65
CA SER A 51 -3.96 18.86 -16.32
C SER A 51 -4.10 19.32 -14.87
N ARG A 52 -5.27 19.85 -14.52
CA ARG A 52 -5.61 20.16 -13.12
C ARG A 52 -5.55 18.91 -12.25
N GLU A 53 -5.97 17.77 -12.79
CA GLU A 53 -5.98 16.47 -12.13
C GLU A 53 -4.57 15.95 -11.87
N ASP A 54 -3.66 16.12 -12.83
CA ASP A 54 -2.24 15.75 -12.65
C ASP A 54 -1.61 16.58 -11.52
N LEU A 55 -1.87 17.89 -11.48
CA LEU A 55 -1.35 18.75 -10.41
C LEU A 55 -1.89 18.34 -9.04
N ALA A 56 -3.19 18.06 -8.94
CA ALA A 56 -3.83 17.64 -7.69
C ALA A 56 -3.36 16.26 -7.20
N PHE A 57 -3.02 15.36 -8.11
CA PHE A 57 -2.39 14.09 -7.78
C PHE A 57 -0.94 14.31 -7.31
N LEU A 58 -0.12 14.98 -8.12
CA LEU A 58 1.30 15.19 -7.85
C LEU A 58 1.56 15.94 -6.55
N SER A 59 0.68 16.87 -6.14
CA SER A 59 0.82 17.63 -4.90
C SER A 59 0.75 16.78 -3.63
N GLY A 60 0.19 15.57 -3.69
CA GLY A 60 0.07 14.67 -2.53
C GLY A 60 0.61 13.26 -2.75
N ALA A 61 0.97 12.89 -3.99
CA ALA A 61 1.31 11.52 -4.36
C ALA A 61 2.47 10.95 -3.53
N ARG A 62 3.51 11.75 -3.27
CA ARG A 62 4.67 11.30 -2.49
C ARG A 62 4.28 10.94 -1.06
N GLU A 63 3.58 11.83 -0.38
CA GLU A 63 3.17 11.68 1.01
C GLU A 63 2.14 10.56 1.17
N GLU A 64 1.22 10.43 0.21
CA GLU A 64 0.24 9.34 0.16
C GLU A 64 0.92 7.97 -0.01
N VAL A 65 1.89 7.85 -0.94
CA VAL A 65 2.66 6.61 -1.14
C VAL A 65 3.48 6.23 0.09
N LEU A 66 4.17 7.20 0.70
CA LEU A 66 4.92 6.95 1.94
C LEU A 66 4.00 6.48 3.07
N THR A 67 2.85 7.13 3.23
CA THR A 67 1.87 6.75 4.26
C THR A 67 1.34 5.33 4.04
N PHE A 68 1.06 4.94 2.79
CA PHE A 68 0.63 3.57 2.47
C PHE A 68 1.74 2.54 2.67
N ALA A 69 2.99 2.87 2.34
CA ALA A 69 4.13 2.01 2.61
C ALA A 69 4.32 1.78 4.13
N ASP A 70 4.27 2.84 4.93
CA ASP A 70 4.33 2.76 6.39
C ASP A 70 3.19 1.92 6.97
N LEU A 71 1.97 2.09 6.46
CA LEU A 71 0.83 1.26 6.83
C LEU A 71 1.08 -0.21 6.48
N GLY A 72 1.59 -0.49 5.28
CA GLY A 72 1.95 -1.84 4.84
C GLY A 72 2.96 -2.50 5.78
N VAL A 73 4.04 -1.81 6.13
CA VAL A 73 5.03 -2.32 7.10
C VAL A 73 4.37 -2.61 8.46
N ARG A 74 3.55 -1.68 8.98
CA ARG A 74 2.84 -1.88 10.25
C ARG A 74 1.89 -3.08 10.22
N LEU A 75 1.19 -3.30 9.11
CA LEU A 75 0.30 -4.45 8.95
C LEU A 75 1.08 -5.77 8.90
N LEU A 76 2.23 -5.82 8.22
CA LEU A 76 3.13 -6.99 8.24
C LEU A 76 3.69 -7.25 9.65
N ASP A 77 4.03 -6.19 10.37
CA ASP A 77 4.56 -6.29 11.74
C ASP A 77 3.51 -6.82 12.73
N LEU A 78 2.28 -6.37 12.55
CA LEU A 78 1.13 -6.79 13.35
C LEU A 78 0.72 -8.23 13.00
N HIS A 79 0.63 -8.57 11.72
CA HIS A 79 0.19 -9.86 11.22
C HIS A 79 1.38 -10.80 10.95
N ARG A 80 1.95 -11.34 12.02
CA ARG A 80 3.04 -12.34 11.98
C ARG A 80 2.58 -13.71 12.49
N PRO A 81 3.21 -14.83 12.09
CA PRO A 81 2.93 -16.13 12.68
C PRO A 81 3.30 -16.11 14.16
N GLN A 82 2.47 -16.72 15.00
CA GLN A 82 2.79 -16.98 16.39
C GLN A 82 3.96 -17.99 16.45
N GLU A 83 4.95 -17.71 17.30
CA GLU A 83 6.00 -18.69 17.59
C GLU A 83 5.36 -19.96 18.16
N ALA A 84 5.87 -21.12 17.76
CA ALA A 84 5.28 -22.42 18.11
C ALA A 84 5.34 -22.63 19.63
N GLY A 85 4.27 -22.26 20.32
CA GLY A 85 4.05 -22.49 21.75
C GLY A 85 2.58 -22.73 22.09
N GLY A 86 1.74 -22.92 21.07
CA GLY A 86 0.33 -23.25 21.25
C GLY A 86 0.15 -24.73 21.59
N ILE A 87 -0.76 -25.01 22.51
CA ILE A 87 -1.27 -26.34 22.84
C ILE A 87 -1.83 -26.95 21.54
N SER A 88 -1.03 -27.76 20.84
CA SER A 88 -1.48 -28.47 19.64
C SER A 88 -1.70 -29.93 19.98
N SER A 89 -2.84 -30.46 19.57
CA SER A 89 -3.19 -31.88 19.70
C SER A 89 -2.36 -32.79 18.79
N ASP A 90 -1.60 -32.22 17.83
CA ASP A 90 -0.68 -32.94 16.96
C ASP A 90 0.72 -32.27 17.03
N PRO A 91 1.65 -32.81 17.84
CA PRO A 91 3.01 -32.30 17.97
C PRO A 91 3.80 -32.32 16.65
N GLY A 92 3.41 -33.14 15.67
CA GLY A 92 4.07 -33.24 14.37
C GLY A 92 3.67 -32.15 13.37
N ASN A 93 2.53 -31.48 13.58
CA ASN A 93 2.02 -30.45 12.66
C ASN A 93 1.26 -29.33 13.39
N PRO A 94 1.95 -28.50 14.19
CA PRO A 94 1.30 -27.46 14.96
C PRO A 94 0.64 -26.42 14.05
N ILE A 95 -0.67 -26.19 14.25
CA ILE A 95 -1.42 -25.14 13.53
C ILE A 95 -0.81 -23.79 13.89
N ARG A 96 -0.08 -23.18 12.95
CA ARG A 96 0.38 -21.79 13.08
C ARG A 96 -0.80 -20.84 12.91
N ARG A 97 -0.95 -19.91 13.85
CA ARG A 97 -1.96 -18.85 13.82
C ARG A 97 -1.28 -17.49 13.71
N CYS A 98 -2.00 -16.51 13.17
CA CYS A 98 -1.54 -15.12 13.19
C CYS A 98 -1.64 -14.54 14.60
N ARG A 99 -0.61 -13.83 15.05
CA ARG A 99 -0.54 -13.21 16.38
C ARG A 99 -1.64 -12.15 16.59
N ALA A 100 -2.04 -11.42 15.56
CA ALA A 100 -2.99 -10.31 15.68
C ALA A 100 -4.46 -10.76 15.59
N CYS A 101 -4.81 -11.58 14.59
CA CYS A 101 -6.20 -11.96 14.35
C CYS A 101 -6.53 -13.41 14.69
N MET A 102 -5.56 -14.20 15.17
CA MET A 102 -5.70 -15.62 15.59
C MET A 102 -6.21 -16.60 14.52
N SER A 103 -6.40 -16.13 13.29
CA SER A 103 -6.74 -16.96 12.13
C SER A 103 -5.55 -17.85 11.73
N ARG A 104 -5.82 -18.96 11.04
CA ARG A 104 -4.77 -19.85 10.52
C ARG A 104 -3.79 -19.06 9.65
N TRP A 105 -2.49 -19.24 9.87
CA TRP A 105 -1.45 -18.62 9.08
C TRP A 105 -1.32 -19.32 7.71
N PRO A 106 -1.09 -18.59 6.59
CA PRO A 106 -1.16 -17.13 6.48
C PRO A 106 -2.60 -16.63 6.63
N CYS A 107 -2.79 -15.58 7.43
CA CYS A 107 -4.13 -15.04 7.71
C CYS A 107 -4.67 -14.20 6.54
N PRO A 108 -5.99 -13.92 6.49
CA PRO A 108 -6.60 -13.19 5.37
C PRO A 108 -5.94 -11.85 5.04
N THR A 109 -5.58 -11.04 6.05
CA THR A 109 -4.89 -9.76 5.85
C THR A 109 -3.54 -9.94 5.16
N PHE A 110 -2.70 -10.87 5.64
CA PHE A 110 -1.40 -11.15 5.02
C PHE A 110 -1.57 -11.63 3.57
N ARG A 111 -2.55 -12.50 3.30
CA ARG A 111 -2.81 -12.96 1.93
C ARG A 111 -3.22 -11.82 1.01
N ALA A 112 -4.17 -10.98 1.44
CA ALA A 112 -4.59 -9.82 0.67
C ALA A 112 -3.42 -8.87 0.37
N MET A 113 -2.51 -8.67 1.34
CA MET A 113 -1.30 -7.89 1.13
C MET A 113 -0.34 -8.55 0.13
N ALA A 114 -0.07 -9.85 0.28
CA ALA A 114 0.78 -10.60 -0.64
C ALA A 114 0.22 -10.56 -2.07
N GLU A 115 -1.08 -10.82 -2.24
CA GLU A 115 -1.77 -10.76 -3.54
C GLU A 115 -1.75 -9.36 -4.17
N THR A 116 -1.72 -8.30 -3.35
CA THR A 116 -1.75 -6.91 -3.85
C THR A 116 -0.35 -6.36 -4.15
N LEU A 117 0.68 -6.78 -3.40
CA LEU A 117 2.01 -6.16 -3.38
C LEU A 117 3.11 -7.02 -3.99
N ASP A 118 2.89 -8.32 -4.18
CA ASP A 118 3.84 -9.27 -4.80
C ASP A 118 3.30 -9.68 -6.19
N PRO A 119 3.60 -8.92 -7.26
CA PRO A 119 3.04 -9.10 -8.61
C PRO A 119 3.61 -10.27 -9.40
#